data_AF-A0A0T6A5A7-F1
#
_entry.id   AF-A0A0T6A5A7-F1
#
_cell.length_a   1.000
_cell.length_b   1.000
_cell.length_c   1.000
_cell.angle_alpha   90.00
_cell.angle_beta   90.00
_cell.angle_gamma   90.00
#
_symmetry.space_group_name_H-M   'P 1'
#
loop_
_entity.id
_entity.type
_entity.pdbx_description
1 polymer ?
#
loop_
_entity_poly.entity_id
_entity_poly.type
_entity_poly.pdbx_seq_one_letter_code
_entity_poly.pdbx_strand_id
1 'polypeptide(L)'
;MTLFLVLAALLLTTAPTASPPFVPGEILVKFAPGTGGSAAVTQASRGSPPDLGTLAVVVDPLAAKTGVPLKAKQVTGGNWIVLSVDSDMLTDHVARQLRARENVAKVEVSRDRPEAHPGLSLPKKLVIKFSPGSAEAETVAQKLADPTDVGFAQLIRALEKYLGLPLKGDVTAEAKVIVQIDLKALTPILLDRIKTLPDIESAQPNYIETIR
;
A
#
# COMPACT_ATOMS: atom_id res chain seq x y z
N MET A 1 -33.88 13.20 -58.89
CA MET A 1 -32.85 12.18 -58.62
C MET A 1 -32.17 12.59 -57.32
N THR A 2 -32.63 12.02 -56.21
CA THR A 2 -32.33 12.51 -54.85
C THR A 2 -31.14 11.72 -54.30
N LEU A 3 -30.02 12.40 -54.06
CA LEU A 3 -28.78 11.80 -53.58
C LEU A 3 -28.83 11.70 -52.05
N PHE A 4 -28.95 10.48 -51.52
CA PHE A 4 -28.80 10.20 -50.09
C PHE A 4 -27.31 10.17 -49.74
N LEU A 5 -26.84 11.14 -48.97
CA LEU A 5 -25.54 11.09 -48.29
C LEU A 5 -25.73 10.38 -46.95
N VAL A 6 -25.27 9.13 -46.87
CA VAL A 6 -25.15 8.40 -45.60
C VAL A 6 -23.78 8.75 -45.01
N LEU A 7 -23.78 9.63 -44.01
CA LEU A 7 -22.58 9.95 -43.24
C LEU A 7 -22.35 8.85 -42.19
N ALA A 8 -21.40 7.96 -42.46
CA ALA A 8 -20.97 6.94 -41.51
C ALA A 8 -20.22 7.61 -40.35
N ALA A 9 -20.85 7.66 -39.17
CA ALA A 9 -20.20 8.08 -37.94
C ALA A 9 -19.20 7.00 -37.51
N LEU A 10 -17.90 7.27 -37.70
CA LEU A 10 -16.82 6.49 -37.07
C LEU A 10 -16.90 6.71 -35.55
N LEU A 11 -17.43 5.72 -34.84
CA LEU A 11 -17.29 5.57 -33.39
C LEU A 11 -15.82 5.20 -33.09
N LEU A 12 -14.99 6.23 -32.89
CA LEU A 12 -13.69 6.10 -32.24
C LEU A 12 -13.92 5.69 -30.79
N THR A 13 -13.98 4.39 -30.54
CA THR A 13 -13.86 3.83 -29.20
C THR A 13 -12.41 4.03 -28.76
N THR A 14 -12.16 5.07 -27.96
CA THR A 14 -10.90 5.17 -27.23
C THR A 14 -10.85 4.04 -26.21
N ALA A 15 -10.12 2.97 -26.54
CA ALA A 15 -9.82 1.93 -25.57
C ALA A 15 -9.20 2.62 -24.34
N PRO A 16 -9.66 2.30 -23.10
CA PRO A 16 -9.08 2.88 -21.91
C PRO A 16 -7.59 2.56 -21.92
N THR A 17 -6.74 3.59 -21.99
CA THR A 17 -5.30 3.42 -21.87
C THR A 17 -5.05 2.96 -20.44
N ALA A 18 -4.84 1.66 -20.27
CA ALA A 18 -4.49 1.10 -18.97
C ALA A 18 -3.22 1.80 -18.49
N SER A 19 -3.32 2.55 -17.39
CA SER A 19 -2.15 3.20 -16.79
C SER A 19 -1.06 2.16 -16.56
N PRO A 20 0.22 2.50 -16.83
CA PRO A 20 1.31 1.56 -16.68
C PRO A 20 1.31 0.98 -15.25
N PRO A 21 1.55 -0.34 -15.11
CA PRO A 21 1.60 -0.96 -13.79
C PRO A 21 2.74 -0.35 -12.98
N PHE A 22 2.49 -0.06 -11.71
CA PHE A 22 3.51 0.35 -10.74
C PHE A 22 3.76 -0.77 -9.73
N VAL A 23 4.93 -0.73 -9.10
CA VAL A 23 5.33 -1.65 -8.04
C VAL A 23 4.60 -1.29 -6.75
N PRO A 24 3.69 -2.14 -6.22
CA PRO A 24 2.91 -1.80 -5.03
C PRO A 24 3.81 -1.56 -3.80
N GLY A 25 3.56 -0.47 -3.10
CA GLY A 25 4.33 -0.06 -1.93
C GLY A 25 5.64 0.64 -2.26
N GLU A 26 5.93 0.95 -3.53
CA GLU A 26 7.12 1.68 -3.94
C GLU A 26 6.78 3.02 -4.59
N ILE A 27 7.53 4.04 -4.20
CA ILE A 27 7.40 5.41 -4.71
C ILE A 27 8.79 6.00 -4.95
N LEU A 28 8.91 6.84 -5.97
CA LEU A 28 10.05 7.72 -6.16
C LEU A 28 9.77 9.06 -5.50
N VAL A 29 10.75 9.59 -4.78
CA VAL A 29 10.68 10.87 -4.10
C VAL A 29 11.90 11.71 -4.45
N LYS A 30 11.67 12.99 -4.74
CA LYS A 30 12.70 14.01 -4.91
C LYS A 30 12.47 15.12 -3.89
N PHE A 31 13.50 15.43 -3.11
CA PHE A 31 13.44 16.50 -2.12
C PHE A 31 13.71 17.86 -2.75
N ALA A 32 13.06 18.90 -2.21
CA ALA A 32 13.28 20.28 -2.64
C ALA A 32 14.74 20.70 -2.47
N PRO A 33 15.32 21.46 -3.43
CA PRO A 33 16.69 21.96 -3.33
C PRO A 33 16.91 22.76 -2.04
N GLY A 34 18.08 22.58 -1.42
CA GLY A 34 18.45 23.29 -0.19
C GLY A 34 17.85 22.70 1.10
N THR A 35 17.02 21.67 1.01
CA THR A 35 16.53 20.93 2.19
C THR A 35 17.55 19.92 2.72
N GLY A 36 17.39 19.52 3.98
CA GLY A 36 18.15 18.41 4.56
C GLY A 36 17.96 17.10 3.78
N GLY A 37 16.76 16.89 3.22
CA GLY A 37 16.44 15.81 2.28
C GLY A 37 17.39 15.75 1.08
N SER A 38 17.49 16.86 0.36
CA SER A 38 18.34 16.96 -0.83
C SER A 38 19.83 16.77 -0.52
N ALA A 39 20.29 17.30 0.62
CA ALA A 39 21.67 17.14 1.09
C ALA A 39 21.99 15.67 1.43
N ALA A 40 21.09 14.98 2.15
CA ALA A 40 21.27 13.57 2.51
C ALA A 40 21.33 12.66 1.27
N VAL A 41 20.45 12.87 0.28
CA VAL A 41 20.48 12.11 -0.98
C VAL A 41 21.77 12.34 -1.76
N THR A 42 22.23 13.59 -1.82
CA THR A 42 23.50 13.94 -2.45
C THR A 42 24.68 13.26 -1.76
N GLN A 43 24.67 13.23 -0.42
CA GLN A 43 25.71 12.55 0.36
C GLN A 43 25.70 11.04 0.14
N ALA A 44 24.54 10.39 0.21
CA ALA A 44 24.40 8.95 -0.02
C ALA A 44 24.90 8.52 -1.40
N SER A 45 24.71 9.38 -2.41
CA SER A 45 25.11 9.14 -3.81
C SER A 45 26.62 9.25 -4.08
N ARG A 46 27.41 9.77 -3.12
CA ARG A 46 28.87 9.94 -3.31
C ARG A 46 29.64 8.62 -3.18
N GLY A 47 29.07 7.63 -2.51
CA GLY A 47 29.66 6.29 -2.38
C GLY A 47 29.29 5.37 -3.54
N SER A 48 30.15 4.38 -3.82
CA SER A 48 29.85 3.27 -4.73
C SER A 48 30.12 1.94 -4.03
N PRO A 49 29.07 1.17 -3.62
CA PRO A 49 27.64 1.46 -3.81
C PRO A 49 27.13 2.63 -2.93
N PRO A 50 25.97 3.24 -3.25
CA PRO A 50 25.34 4.26 -2.41
C PRO A 50 25.08 3.77 -1.00
N ASP A 51 25.36 4.60 0.01
CA ASP A 51 25.09 4.27 1.42
C ASP A 51 23.65 4.64 1.79
N LEU A 52 22.75 3.68 1.67
CA LEU A 52 21.33 3.86 2.00
C LEU A 52 21.08 4.05 3.50
N GLY A 53 22.02 3.63 4.38
CA GLY A 53 21.88 3.79 5.83
C GLY A 53 21.86 5.26 6.25
N THR A 54 22.61 6.11 5.54
CA THR A 54 22.62 7.56 5.76
C THR A 54 21.28 8.23 5.46
N LEU A 55 20.40 7.58 4.69
CA LEU A 55 19.08 8.11 4.37
C LEU A 55 18.06 7.94 5.51
N ALA A 56 18.39 7.17 6.57
CA ALA A 56 17.49 7.00 7.72
C ALA A 56 17.07 8.35 8.32
N VAL A 57 17.99 9.33 8.36
CA VAL A 57 17.74 10.68 8.90
C VAL A 57 16.64 11.45 8.15
N VAL A 58 16.32 11.05 6.91
CA VAL A 58 15.23 11.65 6.11
C VAL A 58 14.05 10.70 5.92
N VAL A 59 14.29 9.39 5.91
CA VAL A 59 13.23 8.38 5.76
C VAL A 59 12.39 8.23 7.04
N ASP A 60 13.01 8.23 8.21
CA ASP A 60 12.29 8.04 9.48
C ASP A 60 11.28 9.17 9.75
N PRO A 61 11.63 10.47 9.54
CA PRO A 61 10.65 11.55 9.64
C PRO A 61 9.51 11.44 8.61
N LEU A 62 9.79 10.98 7.38
CA LEU A 62 8.75 10.76 6.37
C LEU A 62 7.80 9.63 6.80
N ALA A 63 8.34 8.53 7.31
CA ALA A 63 7.55 7.42 7.83
C ALA A 63 6.66 7.87 8.99
N ALA A 64 7.19 8.67 9.91
CA ALA A 64 6.44 9.23 11.03
C ALA A 64 5.32 10.17 10.57
N LYS A 65 5.59 11.10 9.64
CA LYS A 65 4.60 12.05 9.12
C LYS A 65 3.49 11.38 8.30
N THR A 66 3.82 10.29 7.61
CA THR A 66 2.86 9.56 6.78
C THR A 66 2.10 8.47 7.54
N GLY A 67 2.59 8.06 8.72
CA GLY A 67 2.06 6.95 9.50
C GLY A 67 2.29 5.58 8.87
N VAL A 68 3.19 5.48 7.89
CA VAL A 68 3.51 4.24 7.18
C VAL A 68 5.02 3.98 7.33
N PRO A 69 5.45 2.81 7.83
CA PRO A 69 6.86 2.46 7.87
C PRO A 69 7.47 2.42 6.46
N LEU A 70 8.56 3.15 6.25
CA LEU A 70 9.26 3.27 4.97
C LEU A 70 10.73 2.91 5.14
N LYS A 71 11.36 2.45 4.06
CA LYS A 71 12.81 2.27 3.95
C LYS A 71 13.30 2.73 2.59
N ALA A 72 14.53 3.26 2.55
CA ALA A 72 15.20 3.54 1.28
C ALA A 72 15.60 2.23 0.60
N LYS A 73 15.21 2.07 -0.67
CA LYS A 73 15.54 0.89 -1.48
C LYS A 73 16.72 1.16 -2.42
N GLN A 74 16.77 2.35 -3.01
CA GLN A 74 17.82 2.76 -3.95
C GLN A 74 17.84 4.28 -4.10
N VAL A 75 18.99 4.80 -4.56
CA VAL A 75 19.14 6.16 -5.06
C VAL A 75 19.31 6.09 -6.57
N THR A 76 18.57 6.91 -7.31
CA THR A 76 18.62 6.96 -8.77
C THR A 76 19.17 8.31 -9.25
N GLY A 77 19.45 8.42 -10.56
CA GLY A 77 19.94 9.66 -11.16
C GLY A 77 19.01 10.86 -10.88
N GLY A 78 19.60 12.05 -10.74
CA GLY A 78 18.85 13.28 -10.48
C GLY A 78 18.40 13.49 -9.03
N ASN A 79 19.09 12.87 -8.06
CA ASN A 79 18.78 12.93 -6.63
C ASN A 79 17.39 12.43 -6.25
N TRP A 80 16.91 11.43 -7.00
CA TRP A 80 15.68 10.71 -6.69
C TRP A 80 16.00 9.53 -5.78
N ILE A 81 15.11 9.24 -4.85
CA ILE A 81 15.17 8.03 -4.04
C ILE A 81 13.94 7.18 -4.27
N VAL A 82 14.14 5.87 -4.30
CA VAL A 82 13.01 4.94 -4.25
C VAL A 82 12.81 4.53 -2.80
N LEU A 83 11.64 4.86 -2.28
CA LEU A 83 11.16 4.42 -0.99
C LEU A 83 10.29 3.19 -1.20
N SER A 84 10.43 2.23 -0.30
CA SER A 84 9.54 1.07 -0.22
C SER A 84 8.90 1.02 1.15
N VAL A 85 7.66 0.55 1.22
CA VAL A 85 6.99 0.22 2.49
C VAL A 85 7.78 -0.88 3.19
N ASP A 86 8.10 -0.68 4.47
CA ASP A 86 8.64 -1.74 5.30
C ASP A 86 7.51 -2.68 5.73
N SER A 87 7.28 -3.70 4.91
CA SER A 87 6.20 -4.67 5.11
C SER A 87 6.28 -5.44 6.42
N ASP A 88 7.46 -5.73 6.95
CA ASP A 88 7.60 -6.46 8.22
C ASP A 88 7.25 -5.53 9.39
N MET A 89 7.80 -4.30 9.42
CA MET A 89 7.44 -3.31 10.44
C MET A 89 5.96 -2.92 10.40
N LEU A 90 5.40 -2.77 9.19
CA LEU A 90 3.99 -2.44 9.00
C LEU A 90 3.08 -3.58 9.45
N THR A 91 3.42 -4.83 9.12
CA THR A 91 2.68 -6.02 9.60
C THR A 91 2.68 -6.05 11.13
N ASP A 92 3.84 -5.84 11.76
CA ASP A 92 3.96 -5.87 13.22
C ASP A 92 3.21 -4.72 13.89
N HIS A 93 3.23 -3.52 13.28
CA HIS A 93 2.47 -2.38 13.76
C HIS A 93 0.97 -2.66 13.76
N VAL A 94 0.43 -3.15 12.64
CA VAL A 94 -0.99 -3.49 12.51
C VAL A 94 -1.38 -4.63 13.45
N ALA A 95 -0.54 -5.67 13.57
CA ALA A 95 -0.78 -6.78 14.48
C ALA A 95 -0.87 -6.30 15.94
N ARG A 96 -0.01 -5.38 16.37
CA ARG A 96 -0.08 -4.79 17.73
C ARG A 96 -1.36 -4.00 17.95
N GLN A 97 -1.76 -3.15 16.99
CA GLN A 97 -3.00 -2.38 17.09
C GLN A 97 -4.23 -3.29 17.18
N LEU A 98 -4.31 -4.33 16.34
CA LEU A 98 -5.41 -5.29 16.37
C LEU A 98 -5.48 -6.06 17.69
N ARG A 99 -4.33 -6.44 18.26
CA ARG A 99 -4.27 -7.13 19.58
C ARG A 99 -4.74 -6.25 20.73
N ALA A 100 -4.67 -4.93 20.58
CA ALA A 100 -5.12 -3.99 21.60
C ALA A 100 -6.64 -3.76 21.60
N ARG A 101 -7.38 -4.29 20.61
CA ARG A 101 -8.84 -4.18 20.57
C ARG A 101 -9.49 -5.14 21.55
N GLU A 102 -10.44 -4.64 22.34
CA GLU A 102 -11.14 -5.42 23.39
C GLU A 102 -11.89 -6.65 22.85
N ASN A 103 -12.41 -6.54 21.63
CA ASN A 103 -13.22 -7.58 21.00
C ASN A 103 -12.40 -8.58 20.18
N VAL A 104 -11.07 -8.47 20.19
CA VAL A 104 -10.16 -9.39 19.50
C VAL A 104 -9.57 -10.37 20.52
N ALA A 105 -9.90 -11.65 20.38
CA ALA A 105 -9.38 -12.71 21.24
C ALA A 105 -7.96 -13.14 20.84
N LYS A 106 -7.62 -13.12 19.55
CA LYS A 106 -6.30 -13.53 19.06
C LYS A 106 -5.95 -12.90 17.71
N VAL A 107 -4.68 -12.56 17.53
CA VAL A 107 -4.09 -12.18 16.22
C VAL A 107 -2.81 -12.97 15.97
N GLU A 108 -2.81 -13.76 14.91
CA GLU A 108 -1.66 -14.54 14.44
C GLU A 108 -1.12 -13.94 13.14
N VAL A 109 0.20 -13.80 13.03
CA VAL A 109 0.84 -13.45 11.77
C VAL A 109 1.04 -14.74 10.99
N SER A 110 0.51 -14.80 9.76
CA SER A 110 0.72 -15.96 8.90
C SER A 110 2.22 -16.17 8.65
N ARG A 111 2.65 -17.42 8.69
CA ARG A 111 4.03 -17.81 8.35
C ARG A 111 4.26 -17.76 6.84
N ASP A 112 3.19 -17.93 6.07
CA ASP A 112 3.24 -17.89 4.62
C ASP A 112 3.40 -16.44 4.16
N ARG A 113 4.49 -16.17 3.44
CA ARG A 113 4.60 -14.90 2.70
C ARG A 113 3.73 -15.02 1.46
N PRO A 114 2.85 -14.03 1.19
CA PRO A 114 2.12 -13.98 -0.06
C PRO A 114 3.10 -14.00 -1.23
N GLU A 115 2.76 -14.72 -2.30
CA GLU A 115 3.54 -14.70 -3.53
C GLU A 115 3.73 -13.26 -4.00
N ALA A 116 4.98 -12.87 -4.20
CA ALA A 116 5.38 -11.55 -4.65
C ALA A 116 6.34 -11.70 -5.82
N HIS A 117 6.35 -10.71 -6.71
CA HIS A 117 7.38 -10.64 -7.75
C HIS A 117 8.78 -10.58 -7.13
N PRO A 118 9.82 -11.10 -7.81
CA PRO A 118 11.20 -11.02 -7.32
C PRO A 118 11.57 -9.59 -6.91
N GLY A 119 12.01 -9.41 -5.66
CA GLY A 119 12.39 -8.10 -5.11
C GLY A 119 11.26 -7.26 -4.52
N LEU A 120 10.02 -7.77 -4.50
CA LEU A 120 8.89 -7.17 -3.76
C LEU A 120 8.60 -8.00 -2.50
N SER A 121 8.49 -7.34 -1.35
CA SER A 121 8.08 -7.98 -0.10
C SER A 121 6.69 -7.49 0.26
N LEU A 122 5.67 -8.33 0.10
CA LEU A 122 4.30 -8.00 0.53
C LEU A 122 4.14 -8.13 2.05
N PRO A 123 3.27 -7.34 2.70
CA PRO A 123 2.89 -7.53 4.09
C PRO A 123 2.28 -8.90 4.29
N LYS A 124 2.61 -9.53 5.43
CA LYS A 124 2.10 -10.86 5.74
C LYS A 124 0.61 -10.77 6.04
N LYS A 125 -0.10 -11.88 5.82
CA LYS A 125 -1.50 -12.01 6.21
C LYS A 125 -1.60 -12.07 7.74
N LEU A 126 -2.63 -11.45 8.29
CA LEU A 126 -2.97 -11.49 9.72
C LEU A 126 -4.27 -12.27 9.89
N VAL A 127 -4.24 -13.28 10.75
CA VAL A 127 -5.41 -14.10 11.08
C VAL A 127 -5.96 -13.62 12.42
N ILE A 128 -7.21 -13.16 12.41
CA ILE A 128 -7.89 -12.55 13.54
C ILE A 128 -9.00 -13.48 13.99
N LYS A 129 -9.02 -13.79 15.30
CA LYS A 129 -10.13 -14.42 15.98
C LYS A 129 -10.78 -13.39 16.90
N PHE A 130 -12.05 -13.09 16.66
CA PHE A 130 -12.84 -12.23 17.53
C PHE A 130 -13.33 -12.98 18.77
N SER A 131 -13.63 -12.23 19.83
CA SER A 131 -14.17 -12.77 21.08
C SER A 131 -15.55 -13.41 20.84
N PRO A 132 -15.83 -14.61 21.39
CA PRO A 132 -17.15 -15.24 21.27
C PRO A 132 -18.26 -14.31 21.78
N GLY A 133 -19.37 -14.23 21.04
CA GLY A 133 -20.50 -13.36 21.37
C GLY A 133 -20.30 -11.86 21.06
N SER A 134 -19.18 -11.48 20.45
CA SER A 134 -19.03 -10.14 19.89
C SER A 134 -19.78 -9.99 18.57
N ALA A 135 -20.22 -8.76 18.26
CA ALA A 135 -20.86 -8.44 16.98
C ALA A 135 -19.98 -8.82 15.77
N GLU A 136 -18.66 -8.67 15.89
CA GLU A 136 -17.75 -9.09 14.83
C GLU A 136 -17.70 -10.61 14.66
N ALA A 137 -17.72 -11.39 15.75
CA ALA A 137 -17.79 -12.85 15.65
C ALA A 137 -19.10 -13.31 14.97
N GLU A 138 -20.22 -12.67 15.27
CA GLU A 138 -21.50 -12.94 14.61
C GLU A 138 -21.47 -12.60 13.12
N THR A 139 -20.90 -11.44 12.77
CA THR A 139 -20.73 -11.01 11.37
C THR A 139 -19.89 -12.03 10.58
N VAL A 140 -18.84 -12.58 11.18
CA VAL A 140 -17.98 -13.59 10.55
C VAL A 140 -18.72 -14.91 10.36
N ALA A 141 -19.52 -15.33 11.34
CA ALA A 141 -20.35 -16.53 11.22
C ALA A 141 -21.43 -16.37 10.13
N GLN A 142 -22.05 -15.20 10.03
CA GLN A 142 -23.02 -14.88 8.98
C GLN A 142 -22.39 -14.94 7.59
N LYS A 143 -21.19 -14.37 7.40
CA LYS A 143 -20.46 -14.44 6.13
C LYS A 143 -20.17 -15.88 5.67
N LEU A 144 -19.90 -16.78 6.61
CA LEU A 144 -19.68 -18.20 6.30
C LEU A 144 -20.96 -18.91 5.88
N ALA A 145 -22.10 -18.55 6.47
CA ALA A 145 -23.40 -19.10 6.11
C ALA A 145 -23.93 -18.52 4.79
N ASP A 146 -23.65 -17.23 4.54
CA ASP A 146 -24.05 -16.51 3.34
C ASP A 146 -22.88 -15.69 2.75
N PRO A 147 -22.22 -16.20 1.68
CA PRO A 147 -21.15 -15.50 1.00
C PRO A 147 -21.55 -14.14 0.40
N THR A 148 -22.83 -13.83 0.26
CA THR A 148 -23.31 -12.54 -0.24
C THR A 148 -23.59 -11.51 0.86
N ASP A 149 -23.39 -11.89 2.13
CA ASP A 149 -23.55 -10.98 3.26
C ASP A 149 -22.70 -9.71 3.11
N VAL A 150 -23.36 -8.57 3.34
CA VAL A 150 -22.77 -7.22 3.27
C VAL A 150 -22.17 -6.78 4.60
N GLY A 151 -22.54 -7.42 5.72
CA GLY A 151 -22.02 -7.12 7.05
C GLY A 151 -20.51 -7.29 7.12
N PHE A 152 -19.97 -8.34 6.49
CA PHE A 152 -18.51 -8.55 6.44
C PHE A 152 -17.77 -7.40 5.75
N ALA A 153 -18.31 -6.85 4.66
CA ALA A 153 -17.68 -5.71 3.99
C ALA A 153 -17.66 -4.46 4.88
N GLN A 154 -18.70 -4.26 5.70
CA GLN A 154 -18.74 -3.19 6.69
C GLN A 154 -17.73 -3.40 7.83
N LEU A 155 -17.56 -4.65 8.28
CA LEU A 155 -16.52 -5.01 9.24
C LEU A 155 -15.11 -4.68 8.72
N ILE A 156 -14.80 -5.03 7.46
CA ILE A 156 -13.51 -4.68 6.86
C ILE A 156 -13.33 -3.16 6.80
N ARG A 157 -14.35 -2.41 6.36
CA ARG A 157 -14.28 -0.92 6.36
C ARG A 157 -14.08 -0.33 7.75
N ALA A 158 -14.68 -0.92 8.78
CA ALA A 158 -14.48 -0.49 10.16
C ALA A 158 -13.03 -0.73 10.62
N LEU A 159 -12.45 -1.88 10.25
CA LEU A 159 -11.03 -2.17 10.50
C LEU A 159 -10.11 -1.21 9.74
N GLU A 160 -10.42 -0.89 8.47
CA GLU A 160 -9.65 0.08 7.68
C GLU A 160 -9.66 1.46 8.33
N LYS A 161 -10.83 1.92 8.80
CA LYS A 161 -10.96 3.21 9.50
C LYS A 161 -10.18 3.22 10.81
N TYR A 162 -10.21 2.13 11.58
CA TYR A 162 -9.48 2.02 12.84
C TYR A 162 -7.96 2.02 12.62
N LEU A 163 -7.48 1.29 11.61
CA LEU A 163 -6.05 1.15 11.32
C LEU A 163 -5.50 2.30 10.47
N GLY A 164 -6.36 3.07 9.80
CA GLY A 164 -5.95 4.13 8.87
C GLY A 164 -5.27 3.62 7.60
N LEU A 165 -5.54 2.35 7.24
CA LEU A 165 -4.88 1.62 6.15
C LEU A 165 -5.91 0.83 5.33
N PRO A 166 -5.73 0.73 3.99
CA PRO A 166 -6.60 -0.09 3.16
C PRO A 166 -6.29 -1.57 3.36
N LEU A 167 -7.34 -2.40 3.40
CA LEU A 167 -7.27 -3.82 3.72
C LEU A 167 -8.02 -4.66 2.69
N LYS A 168 -7.48 -5.83 2.43
CA LYS A 168 -8.21 -6.97 1.86
C LYS A 168 -8.55 -7.92 2.99
N GLY A 169 -9.79 -8.39 3.02
CA GLY A 169 -10.29 -9.30 4.04
C GLY A 169 -10.99 -10.50 3.43
N ASP A 170 -10.84 -11.65 4.07
CA ASP A 170 -11.58 -12.88 3.78
C ASP A 170 -11.82 -13.68 5.06
N VAL A 171 -12.63 -14.73 4.99
CA VAL A 171 -12.96 -15.60 6.12
C VAL A 171 -12.47 -17.03 5.88
N THR A 172 -11.90 -17.65 6.90
CA THR A 172 -11.52 -19.07 6.91
C THR A 172 -12.69 -19.97 7.27
N ALA A 173 -12.61 -21.26 6.91
CA ALA A 173 -13.58 -22.26 7.32
C ALA A 173 -13.74 -22.36 8.86
N GLU A 174 -12.72 -21.99 9.65
CA GLU A 174 -12.77 -21.99 11.11
C GLU A 174 -13.30 -20.68 11.72
N ALA A 175 -14.06 -19.87 10.96
CA ALA A 175 -14.64 -18.60 11.41
C ALA A 175 -13.60 -17.60 11.94
N LYS A 176 -12.43 -17.56 11.31
CA LYS A 176 -11.41 -16.52 11.53
C LYS A 176 -11.35 -15.58 10.34
N VAL A 177 -11.06 -14.31 10.59
CA VAL A 177 -10.83 -13.33 9.52
C VAL A 177 -9.36 -13.34 9.13
N ILE A 178 -9.09 -13.42 7.84
CA ILE A 178 -7.76 -13.16 7.28
C ILE A 178 -7.79 -11.75 6.72
N VAL A 179 -6.88 -10.89 7.17
CA VAL A 179 -6.66 -9.58 6.57
C VAL A 179 -5.25 -9.45 6.01
N GLN A 180 -5.12 -8.66 4.95
CA GLN A 180 -3.84 -8.26 4.38
C GLN A 180 -3.91 -6.80 3.97
N ILE A 181 -2.84 -6.06 4.20
CA ILE A 181 -2.76 -4.66 3.79
C ILE A 181 -2.67 -4.59 2.27
N ASP A 182 -3.54 -3.81 1.65
CA ASP A 182 -3.56 -3.65 0.21
C ASP A 182 -2.53 -2.61 -0.23
N LEU A 183 -1.28 -3.04 -0.49
CA LEU A 183 -0.23 -2.14 -0.95
C LEU A 183 -0.60 -1.39 -2.25
N LYS A 184 -1.42 -1.99 -3.11
CA LYS A 184 -1.87 -1.33 -4.35
C LYS A 184 -2.73 -0.11 -4.05
N ALA A 185 -3.64 -0.22 -3.08
CA ALA A 185 -4.46 0.89 -2.61
C ALA A 185 -3.70 1.84 -1.67
N LEU A 186 -2.72 1.34 -0.92
CA LEU A 186 -1.91 2.15 0.00
C LEU A 186 -0.96 3.09 -0.76
N THR A 187 -0.41 2.66 -1.89
CA THR A 187 0.58 3.43 -2.67
C THR A 187 0.06 4.84 -3.06
N PRO A 188 -1.12 5.01 -3.66
CA PRO A 188 -1.64 6.35 -3.97
C PRO A 188 -1.91 7.17 -2.70
N ILE A 189 -2.43 6.56 -1.62
CA ILE A 189 -2.65 7.25 -0.34
C ILE A 189 -1.33 7.78 0.22
N LEU A 190 -0.29 6.94 0.21
CA LEU A 190 1.05 7.31 0.65
C LEU A 190 1.63 8.44 -0.22
N LEU A 191 1.44 8.35 -1.53
CA LEU A 191 1.89 9.37 -2.47
C LEU A 191 1.24 10.73 -2.18
N ASP A 192 -0.07 10.75 -1.96
CA ASP A 192 -0.81 11.97 -1.63
C ASP A 192 -0.32 12.56 -0.30
N ARG A 193 -0.08 11.72 0.72
CA ARG A 193 0.48 12.16 2.00
C ARG A 193 1.90 12.73 1.88
N ILE A 194 2.73 12.18 0.99
CA ILE A 194 4.11 12.65 0.81
C ILE A 194 4.16 13.95 0.02
N LYS A 195 3.32 14.09 -1.02
CA LYS A 195 3.27 15.30 -1.85
C LYS A 195 2.86 16.56 -1.07
N THR A 196 2.15 16.42 0.05
CA THR A 196 1.77 17.56 0.89
C THR A 196 2.86 18.01 1.85
N LEU A 197 3.98 17.29 1.93
CA LEU A 197 5.09 17.65 2.82
C LEU A 197 5.96 18.76 2.20
N PRO A 198 6.38 19.76 2.99
CA PRO A 198 7.04 20.96 2.47
C PRO A 198 8.43 20.70 1.88
N ASP A 199 9.10 19.63 2.30
CA ASP A 199 10.46 19.31 1.86
C ASP A 199 10.49 18.49 0.55
N ILE A 200 9.33 18.20 -0.04
CA ILE A 200 9.20 17.36 -1.22
C ILE A 200 9.01 18.23 -2.47
N GLU A 201 9.92 18.10 -3.43
CA GLU A 201 9.82 18.73 -4.75
C GLU A 201 8.81 17.97 -5.62
N SER A 202 8.93 16.65 -5.64
CA SER A 202 8.11 15.77 -6.46
C SER A 202 8.10 14.36 -5.91
N ALA A 203 7.00 13.65 -6.17
CA ALA A 203 6.88 12.23 -5.89
C ALA A 203 6.00 11.56 -6.94
N GLN A 204 6.32 10.30 -7.27
CA GLN A 204 5.57 9.51 -8.25
C GLN A 204 5.60 8.01 -7.91
N PRO A 205 4.64 7.21 -8.41
CA PRO A 205 4.72 5.75 -8.29
C PRO A 205 5.98 5.20 -8.98
N ASN A 206 6.52 4.08 -8.47
CA ASN A 206 7.59 3.36 -9.17
C ASN A 206 7.00 2.49 -10.29
N TYR A 207 6.99 2.98 -11.52
CA TYR A 207 6.44 2.27 -12.67
C TYR A 207 7.35 1.13 -13.14
N ILE A 208 6.73 0.02 -13.55
CA ILE A 208 7.43 -1.08 -14.22
C ILE A 208 7.49 -0.74 -15.70
N GLU A 209 8.69 -0.51 -16.23
CA GLU A 209 8.87 -0.49 -17.67
C GLU A 209 8.63 -1.91 -18.20
N THR A 210 7.48 -2.12 -18.83
CA THR A 210 7.24 -3.36 -19.55
C THR A 210 8.01 -3.25 -20.86
N ILE A 211 9.21 -3.82 -20.91
CA ILE A 211 9.93 -3.98 -22.18
C ILE A 211 9.04 -4.86 -23.06
N ARG A 212 8.46 -4.28 -24.11
CA ARG A 212 7.78 -5.01 -25.17
C ARG A 212 8.78 -5.36 -26.26
#